data_AF-A0A533YT09-F1
#
_entry.id   AF-A0A533YT09-F1
#
_cell.length_a   1.000
_cell.length_b   1.000
_cell.length_c   1.000
_cell.angle_alpha   90.00
_cell.angle_beta   90.00
_cell.angle_gamma   90.00
#
_symmetry.space_group_name_H-M   'P 1'
#
loop_
_entity.id
_entity.type
_entity.pdbx_description
1 polymer ?
#
loop_
_entity_poly.entity_id
_entity_poly.type
_entity_poly.pdbx_seq_one_letter_code
_entity_poly.pdbx_strand_id
1 'polypeptide(L)' 'MWIYLNNRFVSKEEAKISVFDHGFLYGDGVFETLRSYGGKVFMLSEHIARLEQSAARLHIPMPVKRSR' A
#
# COMPACT_ATOMS: atom_id res chain seq x y z
N MET A 1 16.17 6.63 3.74
CA MET A 1 15.08 6.11 2.89
C MET A 1 13.77 6.60 3.45
N TRP A 2 12.90 7.18 2.63
CA TRP A 2 11.58 7.63 3.06
C TRP A 2 10.58 6.48 2.96
N ILE A 3 9.75 6.33 3.99
CA ILE A 3 8.63 5.38 4.02
C ILE A 3 7.35 6.19 4.18
N TYR A 4 6.36 5.91 3.33
CA TYR A 4 5.02 6.46 3.50
C TYR A 4 4.20 5.49 4.36
N LEU A 5 3.80 5.92 5.55
CA LEU A 5 3.07 5.12 6.53
C LEU A 5 1.94 5.96 7.12
N ASN A 6 0.69 5.50 7.02
CA ASN A 6 -0.48 6.15 7.62
C ASN A 6 -0.55 7.68 7.40
N ASN A 7 -0.53 8.09 6.12
CA ASN A 7 -0.63 9.50 5.68
C ASN A 7 0.57 10.41 6.01
N ARG A 8 1.72 9.85 6.40
CA ARG A 8 2.96 10.61 6.66
C ARG A 8 4.19 9.96 6.04
N PHE A 9 5.13 10.79 5.61
CA PHE A 9 6.49 10.34 5.31
C PHE A 9 7.30 10.28 6.60
N VAL A 10 7.98 9.16 6.83
CA VAL A 10 8.82 8.92 8.01
C VAL A 10 10.19 8.39 7.60
N SER A 11 11.18 8.55 8.48
CA SER A 11 12.46 7.86 8.29
C SER A 11 12.29 6.35 8.47
N LYS A 12 13.29 5.58 8.07
CA LYS A 12 13.27 4.11 8.21
C LYS A 12 13.15 3.69 9.68
N GLU A 13 13.80 4.42 10.58
CA GLU A 13 13.88 4.14 12.02
C GLU A 13 12.54 4.44 12.74
N GLU A 14 11.75 5.34 12.17
CA GLU A 14 10.44 5.75 12.68
C GLU A 14 9.29 4.88 12.14
N ALA A 15 9.49 4.16 11.03
CA ALA A 15 8.47 3.30 10.45
C ALA A 15 8.24 2.05 11.32
N LYS A 16 7.21 2.09 12.16
CA LYS A 16 6.86 1.03 13.11
C LYS A 16 5.41 0.59 12.92
N ILE A 17 5.17 -0.71 13.05
CA ILE A 17 3.84 -1.32 13.13
C ILE A 17 3.66 -1.97 14.50
N SER A 18 2.41 -2.24 14.88
CA SER A 18 2.12 -3.01 16.09
C SER A 18 2.57 -4.46 15.93
N VAL A 19 3.06 -5.08 17.00
CA VAL A 19 3.27 -6.54 17.03
C VAL A 19 1.97 -7.34 16.94
N PHE A 20 0.83 -6.68 17.16
CA PHE A 20 -0.52 -7.23 17.01
C PHE A 20 -1.16 -6.92 15.65
N ASP A 21 -0.41 -6.35 14.71
CA ASP A 21 -0.93 -6.07 13.37
C ASP A 21 -1.31 -7.39 12.67
N HIS A 22 -2.50 -7.46 12.08
CA HIS A 22 -3.01 -8.67 11.43
C HIS A 22 -2.18 -9.06 10.19
N GLY A 23 -1.63 -8.06 9.49
CA GLY A 23 -0.69 -8.29 8.38
C GLY A 23 0.60 -8.93 8.87
N PHE A 24 1.06 -8.58 10.08
CA PHE A 24 2.23 -9.21 10.70
C PHE A 24 1.94 -10.60 11.25
N LEU A 25 0.82 -10.78 11.95
CA LEU A 25 0.49 -12.03 12.63
C LEU A 25 -0.03 -13.13 11.68
N TYR A 26 -0.81 -12.75 10.68
CA TYR A 26 -1.58 -13.69 9.86
C TYR A 26 -1.38 -13.51 8.35
N GLY A 27 -0.61 -12.50 7.94
CA GLY A 27 -0.47 -12.15 6.51
C GLY A 27 -1.75 -11.56 5.92
N ASP A 28 -2.64 -11.01 6.76
CA ASP A 28 -3.89 -10.38 6.33
C ASP A 28 -3.60 -8.99 5.74
N GLY A 29 -3.30 -8.97 4.45
CA GLY A 29 -2.95 -7.74 3.74
C GLY A 29 -2.80 -7.97 2.24
N VAL A 30 -2.77 -6.87 1.50
CA VAL A 30 -2.52 -6.86 0.05
C VAL A 30 -1.39 -5.88 -0.26
N PHE A 31 -0.63 -6.14 -1.32
CA PHE A 31 0.47 -5.29 -1.74
C PHE A 31 0.59 -5.22 -3.26
N GLU A 32 1.32 -4.22 -3.72
CA GLU A 32 1.72 -4.06 -5.12
C GLU A 32 3.21 -3.75 -5.20
N THR A 33 3.84 -4.13 -6.30
CA THR A 33 5.19 -3.67 -6.65
C THR A 33 5.10 -2.82 -7.91
N LEU A 34 5.52 -1.56 -7.81
CA LEU A 34 5.46 -0.59 -8.89
C LEU A 34 6.87 -0.31 -9.40
N ARG A 35 7.02 -0.17 -10.72
CA ARG A 35 8.26 0.29 -11.34
C ARG A 35 8.09 1.68 -11.93
N SER A 36 9.07 2.55 -11.70
CA SER A 36 9.10 3.88 -12.28
C SER A 36 10.26 4.03 -13.27
N TYR A 37 10.02 4.85 -14.30
CA TYR A 37 10.98 5.23 -15.32
C TYR A 37 10.90 6.75 -15.48
N GLY A 38 12.00 7.47 -15.20
CA GLY A 38 12.02 8.93 -15.30
C GLY A 38 10.93 9.64 -14.47
N GLY A 39 10.63 9.12 -13.27
CA GLY A 39 9.59 9.68 -12.40
C GLY A 39 8.15 9.30 -12.77
N LYS A 40 7.93 8.54 -13.85
CA LYS A 40 6.60 8.03 -14.22
C LYS A 40 6.46 6.56 -13.84
N VAL A 41 5.38 6.22 -13.14
CA VAL A 41 5.07 4.82 -12.81
C VAL A 41 4.47 4.13 -14.03
N PHE A 42 5.01 2.97 -14.39
CA PHE A 42 4.49 2.15 -15.47
C PHE A 42 3.15 1.52 -15.08
N MET A 43 2.11 1.68 -15.92
CA MET A 43 0.78 1.10 -15.73
C MET A 43 0.16 1.36 -14.34
N LEU A 44 0.32 2.59 -13.82
CA LEU A 44 -0.15 2.97 -12.48
C LEU A 44 -1.64 2.65 -12.26
N SER A 45 -2.49 2.99 -13.24
CA SER A 45 -3.93 2.81 -13.15
C SER A 45 -4.34 1.35 -13.01
N GLU A 46 -3.64 0.46 -13.69
CA GLU A 46 -3.85 -0.98 -13.71
C GLU A 46 -3.38 -1.60 -12.40
N HIS A 47 -2.21 -1.19 -11.88
CA HIS A 47 -1.74 -1.62 -10.57
C HIS A 47 -2.69 -1.19 -9.43
N ILE A 48 -3.17 0.06 -9.43
CA ILE A 48 -4.14 0.53 -8.43
C ILE A 48 -5.45 -0.25 -8.54
N ALA A 49 -5.95 -0.49 -9.76
CA ALA A 49 -7.16 -1.31 -9.96
C ALA A 49 -6.98 -2.73 -9.40
N ARG A 50 -5.81 -3.34 -9.59
CA ARG A 50 -5.51 -4.68 -9.04
C ARG A 50 -5.45 -4.66 -7.52
N LEU A 51 -4.83 -3.65 -6.92
CA LEU A 51 -4.79 -3.49 -5.46
C LEU A 51 -6.20 -3.37 -4.87
N GLU A 52 -7.05 -2.51 -5.46
CA GLU A 52 -8.45 -2.31 -5.05
C GLU A 52 -9.25 -3.62 -5.14
N GLN A 53 -9.11 -4.36 -6.24
CA GLN A 53 -9.78 -5.66 -6.40
C GLN A 53 -9.29 -6.70 -5.40
N SER A 54 -7.98 -6.74 -5.12
CA SER A 54 -7.41 -7.67 -4.12
C SER A 54 -7.90 -7.34 -2.71
N ALA A 55 -7.89 -6.05 -2.33
CA ALA A 55 -8.42 -5.60 -1.04
C ALA A 55 -9.91 -5.97 -0.90
N ALA A 56 -10.72 -5.76 -1.95
CA ALA A 56 -12.13 -6.11 -1.95
C ALA A 56 -12.39 -7.62 -1.74
N ARG A 57 -11.55 -8.49 -2.31
CA ARG A 57 -11.65 -9.95 -2.13
C ARG A 57 -11.39 -10.40 -0.68
N LEU A 58 -10.59 -9.63 0.06
CA LEU A 58 -10.31 -9.88 1.48
C LEU A 58 -11.16 -8.99 2.41
N HIS A 59 -12.12 -8.24 1.87
CA HIS A 59 -12.94 -7.29 2.62
C HIS A 59 -12.14 -6.21 3.38
N ILE A 60 -10.95 -5.87 2.89
CA ILE A 60 -10.10 -4.80 3.45
C ILE A 60 -10.58 -3.45 2.87
N PRO A 61 -11.00 -2.49 3.71
CA PRO A 61 -11.45 -1.19 3.23
C PRO A 61 -10.29 -0.34 2.74
N MET A 62 -10.42 0.24 1.55
CA MET A 62 -9.42 1.18 1.03
C MET A 62 -9.46 2.50 1.82
N PRO A 63 -8.31 3.00 2.32
CA PRO A 63 -8.28 4.22 3.14
C PRO A 63 -8.48 5.50 2.31
N VAL A 64 -8.35 5.42 0.99
CA VAL A 64 -8.49 6.55 0.07
C VAL A 64 -9.38 6.15 -1.11
N LYS A 65 -10.16 7.11 -1.60
CA LYS A 65 -10.93 6.95 -2.84
C LYS A 65 -10.05 7.32 -4.02
N ARG A 66 -10.16 6.55 -5.10
CA ARG A 66 -9.53 6.89 -6.37
C ARG A 66 -10.07 8.21 -6.91
N SER A 67 -9.19 9.17 -7.14
CA SER A 67 -9.51 10.38 -7.90
C SER A 67 -9.69 9.99 -9.37
N ARG A 68 -10.74 10.51 -10.01
CA ARG A 68 -10.98 10.33 -11.45
C ARG A 68 -9.93 11.04 -12.28
#